data_AF-A0A1J5D7Z1-F1
#
_entry.id   AF-A0A1J5D7Z1-F1
#
_cell.length_a   1.000
_cell.length_b   1.000
_cell.length_c   1.000
_cell.angle_alpha   90.00
_cell.angle_beta   90.00
_cell.angle_gamma   90.00
#
_symmetry.space_group_name_H-M   'P 1'
#
loop_
_entity.id
_entity.type
_entity.pdbx_description
1 polymer ?
#
loop_
_entity_poly.entity_id
_entity_poly.type
_entity_poly.pdbx_seq_one_letter_code
_entity_poly.pdbx_strand_id
1 'polypeptide(L)'
;MLSNHTIAKGIESITTKLLGEVVLIKPIMDDLGMSKVINKYAPMRETDLPHGELVEIVVLNRLTSPQPLYHVEDWAKDYTSPRLGSPRSYVLT
;
A
#
# COMPACT_ATOMS: atom_id res chain seq x y z
N MET A 1 -1.90 39.68 10.93
CA MET A 1 -2.14 38.88 9.70
C MET A 1 -0.87 38.98 8.88
N LEU A 2 -0.04 37.93 8.85
CA LEU A 2 1.22 37.94 8.09
C LEU A 2 0.92 37.74 6.60
N SER A 3 1.47 38.62 5.76
CA SER A 3 1.23 38.64 4.32
C SER A 3 1.95 37.48 3.62
N ASN A 4 1.30 36.83 2.64
CA ASN A 4 1.79 35.64 1.92
C ASN A 4 3.22 35.78 1.36
N HIS A 5 3.68 37.01 1.13
CA HIS A 5 5.05 37.35 0.75
C HIS A 5 6.12 36.84 1.74
N THR A 6 5.86 36.87 3.05
CA THR A 6 6.84 36.49 4.08
C THR A 6 7.05 34.97 4.17
N ILE A 7 6.01 34.18 3.87
CA ILE A 7 6.08 32.71 3.91
C ILE A 7 6.94 32.16 2.76
N ALA A 8 6.93 32.83 1.60
CA ALA A 8 7.71 32.43 0.43
C ALA A 8 9.23 32.65 0.60
N LYS A 9 9.67 33.53 1.51
CA LYS A 9 11.08 33.91 1.65
C LYS A 9 11.93 32.89 2.43
N GLY A 10 11.31 31.84 2.99
CA GLY A 10 11.98 30.80 3.78
C GLY A 10 11.80 29.36 3.29
N ILE A 11 11.10 29.16 2.16
CA ILE A 11 10.91 27.83 1.58
C ILE A 11 11.85 27.70 0.39
N GLU A 12 12.95 26.99 0.60
CA GLU A 12 14.04 26.84 -0.37
C GLU A 12 13.63 26.02 -1.60
N SER A 13 12.74 25.03 -1.43
CA SER A 13 12.02 24.39 -2.53
C SER A 13 10.75 23.66 -2.05
N ILE A 14 9.67 23.74 -2.82
CA ILE A 14 8.49 22.89 -2.63
C ILE A 14 8.66 21.70 -3.56
N THR A 15 8.82 20.50 -2.99
CA THR A 15 8.86 19.25 -3.76
C THR A 15 7.55 18.50 -3.61
N THR A 16 6.89 18.26 -4.74
CA THR A 16 5.72 17.38 -4.81
C THR A 16 6.16 15.96 -5.13
N LYS A 17 5.74 14.99 -4.31
CA LYS A 17 5.98 13.57 -4.57
C LYS A 17 4.65 12.86 -4.81
N LEU A 18 4.54 12.16 -5.94
CA LEU A 18 3.45 11.22 -6.16
C LEU A 18 3.68 10.00 -5.27
N LEU A 19 2.78 9.76 -4.30
CA LEU A 19 2.92 8.67 -3.33
C LEU A 19 2.37 7.34 -3.85
N GLY A 20 1.52 7.36 -4.89
CA GLY A 20 0.82 6.20 -5.41
C GLY A 20 -0.46 5.88 -4.63
N GLU A 21 -1.35 5.13 -5.25
CA GLU A 21 -2.70 4.83 -4.75
C GLU A 21 -2.68 3.87 -3.54
N VAL A 22 -1.71 2.96 -3.49
CA VAL A 22 -1.56 1.97 -2.40
C VAL A 22 -1.47 2.65 -1.02
N VAL A 23 -0.82 3.81 -0.95
CA VAL A 23 -0.63 4.58 0.28
C VAL A 23 -1.94 5.10 0.86
N LEU A 24 -2.90 5.37 -0.01
CA LEU A 24 -4.21 5.87 0.39
C LEU A 24 -5.15 4.71 0.77
N ILE A 25 -5.04 3.59 0.08
CA ILE A 25 -5.97 2.47 0.22
C ILE A 25 -5.61 1.56 1.40
N LYS A 26 -4.31 1.29 1.64
CA LYS A 26 -3.87 0.38 2.71
C LYS A 26 -4.37 0.78 4.11
N PRO A 27 -4.29 2.06 4.55
CA PRO A 27 -4.82 2.46 5.85
C PRO A 27 -6.34 2.23 5.98
N ILE A 28 -7.09 2.40 4.90
CA ILE A 28 -8.54 2.15 4.88
C ILE A 28 -8.83 0.66 5.08
N MET A 29 -8.02 -0.22 4.46
CA MET A 29 -8.15 -1.68 4.63
C MET A 29 -7.76 -2.13 6.04
N ASP A 30 -6.76 -1.47 6.64
CA ASP A 30 -6.35 -1.69 8.03
C ASP A 30 -7.44 -1.29 9.01
N ASP A 31 -8.06 -0.11 8.81
CA ASP A 31 -9.17 0.38 9.61
C ASP A 31 -10.42 -0.50 9.48
N LEU A 32 -10.68 -1.03 8.28
CA LEU A 32 -11.72 -2.04 8.05
C LEU A 32 -11.42 -3.37 8.78
N GLY A 33 -10.16 -3.60 9.14
CA GLY A 33 -9.71 -4.83 9.76
C GLY A 33 -9.77 -6.03 8.82
N MET A 34 -9.60 -5.81 7.51
CA MET A 34 -9.83 -6.83 6.47
C MET A 34 -9.02 -8.10 6.72
N SER A 35 -7.69 -8.00 6.88
CA SER A 35 -6.84 -9.15 7.17
C SER A 35 -7.28 -9.91 8.44
N LYS A 36 -7.68 -9.20 9.49
CA LYS A 36 -8.16 -9.81 10.75
C LYS A 36 -9.44 -10.63 10.54
N VAL A 37 -10.40 -10.10 9.78
CA VAL A 37 -11.65 -10.78 9.46
C VAL A 37 -11.37 -12.05 8.67
N ILE A 38 -10.54 -11.97 7.64
CA ILE A 38 -10.23 -13.11 6.77
C ILE A 38 -9.45 -14.18 7.55
N ASN A 39 -8.44 -13.79 8.31
CA ASN A 39 -7.68 -14.72 9.16
C ASN A 39 -8.57 -15.45 10.16
N LYS A 40 -9.65 -14.81 10.63
CA LYS A 40 -10.60 -15.41 11.58
C LYS A 40 -11.58 -16.38 10.92
N TYR A 41 -12.16 -16.01 9.77
CA TYR A 41 -13.29 -16.75 9.18
C TYR A 41 -12.92 -17.65 8.00
N ALA A 42 -11.82 -17.36 7.32
CA ALA A 42 -11.32 -18.13 6.19
C ALA A 42 -9.81 -18.36 6.32
N PRO A 43 -9.31 -19.02 7.38
CA PRO A 43 -7.89 -19.29 7.49
C PRO A 43 -7.45 -20.27 6.39
N MET A 44 -6.27 -20.01 5.80
CA MET A 44 -5.60 -20.95 4.90
C MET A 44 -4.42 -21.59 5.63
N ARG A 45 -4.19 -22.88 5.41
CA ARG A 45 -3.08 -23.63 6.01
C ARG A 45 -1.94 -23.73 5.01
N GLU A 46 -0.73 -23.98 5.52
CA GLU A 46 0.47 -24.25 4.70
C GLU A 46 0.84 -23.08 3.77
N THR A 47 0.69 -21.86 4.27
CA THR A 47 1.09 -20.63 3.59
C THR A 47 2.19 -19.93 4.38
N ASP A 48 3.14 -19.33 3.67
CA ASP A 48 4.20 -18.53 4.30
C ASP A 48 3.68 -17.17 4.81
N LEU A 49 2.50 -16.75 4.34
CA LEU A 49 1.84 -15.49 4.71
C LEU A 49 0.43 -15.75 5.26
N PRO A 50 -0.04 -14.98 6.26
CA PRO A 50 -1.44 -15.03 6.68
C PRO A 50 -2.39 -14.80 5.50
N HIS A 51 -3.45 -15.61 5.39
CA HIS A 51 -4.37 -15.53 4.26
C HIS A 51 -5.02 -14.15 4.11
N GLY A 52 -5.37 -13.50 5.22
CA GLY A 52 -5.91 -12.14 5.20
C GLY A 52 -4.96 -11.13 4.58
N GLU A 53 -3.66 -11.29 4.81
CA GLU A 53 -2.63 -10.43 4.24
C GLU A 53 -2.49 -10.67 2.74
N LEU A 54 -2.55 -11.94 2.30
CA LEU A 54 -2.56 -12.30 0.88
C LEU A 54 -3.77 -11.72 0.14
N VAL A 55 -4.95 -11.76 0.74
CA VAL A 55 -6.16 -11.16 0.14
C VAL A 55 -6.03 -9.64 0.05
N GLU A 56 -5.43 -8.98 1.03
CA GLU A 56 -5.20 -7.53 0.95
C GLU A 56 -4.33 -7.15 -0.25
N ILE A 57 -3.25 -7.90 -0.52
CA ILE A 57 -2.41 -7.70 -1.70
C ILE A 57 -3.22 -7.84 -2.99
N VAL A 58 -4.03 -8.90 -3.10
CA VAL A 58 -4.86 -9.16 -4.29
C VAL A 58 -5.89 -8.06 -4.51
N VAL A 59 -6.53 -7.58 -3.44
CA VAL A 59 -7.49 -6.47 -3.50
C VAL A 59 -6.79 -5.18 -3.91
N LEU A 60 -5.61 -4.87 -3.32
CA LEU A 60 -4.82 -3.69 -3.70
C LEU A 60 -4.39 -3.74 -5.17
N ASN A 61 -3.95 -4.92 -5.66
CA ASN A 61 -3.66 -5.12 -7.07
C ASN A 61 -4.89 -4.82 -7.92
N ARG A 62 -6.06 -5.38 -7.59
CA ARG A 62 -7.30 -5.12 -8.33
C ARG A 62 -7.75 -3.66 -8.33
N LEU A 63 -7.50 -2.93 -7.25
CA LEU A 63 -7.90 -1.52 -7.12
C LEU A 63 -6.97 -0.55 -7.85
N THR A 64 -5.69 -0.91 -8.00
CA THR A 64 -4.66 -0.02 -8.56
C THR A 64 -4.23 -0.42 -9.97
N SER A 65 -4.36 -1.70 -10.32
CA SER A 65 -4.02 -2.24 -11.64
C SER A 65 -4.87 -3.49 -11.90
N PRO A 66 -6.06 -3.36 -12.51
CA PRO A 66 -7.02 -4.46 -12.69
C PRO A 66 -6.59 -5.45 -13.80
N GLN A 67 -5.36 -5.94 -13.73
CA GLN A 67 -4.78 -6.99 -14.56
C GLN A 67 -5.19 -8.39 -14.04
N PRO A 68 -4.94 -9.46 -14.81
CA PRO A 68 -5.00 -10.82 -14.29
C PRO A 68 -4.12 -10.97 -13.06
N LEU A 69 -4.55 -11.76 -12.06
CA LEU A 69 -3.84 -12.01 -10.79
C LEU A 69 -2.62 -12.93 -10.98
N TYR A 70 -1.77 -12.58 -11.92
CA TYR A 70 -0.54 -13.26 -12.30
C TYR A 70 0.59 -12.22 -12.25
N HIS A 71 1.78 -12.65 -11.82
CA HIS A 71 2.91 -11.76 -11.56
C HIS A 71 2.58 -10.56 -10.67
N VAL A 72 1.85 -10.81 -9.57
CA VAL A 72 1.49 -9.78 -8.59
C VAL A 72 2.75 -9.17 -7.98
N GLU A 73 3.85 -9.91 -7.90
CA GLU A 73 5.17 -9.45 -7.50
C GLU A 73 5.71 -8.30 -8.39
N ASP A 74 5.41 -8.30 -9.69
CA ASP A 74 5.87 -7.26 -10.60
C ASP A 74 5.03 -6.00 -10.44
N TRP A 75 3.71 -6.14 -10.29
CA TRP A 75 2.86 -5.02 -9.87
C TRP A 75 3.36 -4.44 -8.53
N ALA A 76 3.70 -5.30 -7.57
CA ALA A 76 4.10 -4.84 -6.25
C ALA A 76 5.38 -3.99 -6.32
N LYS A 77 6.33 -4.31 -7.21
CA LYS A 77 7.54 -3.50 -7.45
C LYS A 77 7.21 -2.11 -8.00
N ASP A 78 6.22 -2.00 -8.88
CA ASP A 78 5.86 -0.74 -9.52
C ASP A 78 5.03 0.19 -8.62
N TYR A 79 4.23 -0.39 -7.71
CA TYR A 79 3.22 0.35 -6.93
C TYR A 79 3.58 0.53 -5.45
N THR A 80 4.73 0.01 -5.00
CA THR A 80 5.19 0.19 -3.62
C THR A 80 6.52 0.92 -3.53
N SER A 81 6.61 1.87 -2.60
CA SER A 81 7.87 2.58 -2.31
C SER A 81 8.60 1.90 -1.15
N PRO A 82 9.95 1.85 -1.13
CA PRO A 82 10.73 1.26 -0.04
C PRO A 82 10.42 1.81 1.37
N ARG A 83 9.83 3.01 1.48
CA ARG A 83 9.45 3.63 2.76
C ARG A 83 8.09 3.20 3.31
N LEU A 84 7.24 2.56 2.51
CA LEU A 84 5.88 2.15 2.89
C LEU A 84 5.81 0.69 3.37
N GLY A 85 6.96 0.10 3.66
CA GLY A 85 7.09 -1.35 3.71
C GLY A 85 7.20 -1.85 2.27
N SER A 86 8.33 -2.45 1.94
CA SER A 86 8.39 -3.22 0.71
C SER A 86 7.36 -4.36 0.82
N PRO A 87 6.72 -4.76 -0.29
CA PRO A 87 6.07 -6.04 -0.42
C PRO A 87 6.99 -7.19 -0.06
N ARG A 88 8.30 -7.00 0.21
CA ARG A 88 9.16 -8.01 0.84
C ARG A 88 8.63 -8.58 2.15
N SER A 89 7.83 -7.86 2.93
CA SER A 89 7.09 -8.48 4.05
C SER A 89 5.90 -9.35 3.59
N TYR A 90 5.51 -9.23 2.32
CA TYR A 90 4.31 -9.79 1.68
C TYR A 90 4.60 -10.81 0.55
N VAL A 91 5.84 -10.90 0.04
CA VAL A 91 6.20 -11.62 -1.22
C VAL A 91 7.40 -12.57 -1.04
N LEU A 92 7.99 -12.64 0.17
CA LEU A 92 9.09 -13.53 0.60
C LEU A 92 10.45 -13.26 -0.06
N THR A 93 11.49 -13.38 0.77
CA THR A 93 12.96 -13.47 0.53
C THR A 93 13.54 -12.82 -0.74
#